data_AF-A0A8T4XSL4-F1
#
_entry.id   AF-A0A8T4XSL4-F1
#
_cell.length_a   1.000
_cell.length_b   1.000
_cell.length_c   1.000
_cell.angle_alpha   90.00
_cell.angle_beta   90.00
_cell.angle_gamma   90.00
#
_symmetry.space_group_name_H-M   'P 1'
#
loop_
_entity.id
_entity.type
_entity.pdbx_description
1 polymer ?
#
loop_
_entity_poly.entity_id
_entity_poly.type
_entity_poly.pdbx_seq_one_letter_code
_entity_poly.pdbx_strand_id
1 'polypeptide(L)'
;KVRKLSGKVRAELLAKYSGRERRRIDDILHRASKIIASIVAKENIKPAIESLTNLRENIQYSKKMNRRLHSMPFRKIQFYISYKAMEYGFKPEIVKAKNTSKSKTCPTCGELNKPNGHFFKCKNVASKLIGTQWQLGI
;
A
#
# COMPACT_ATOMS: atom_id res chain seq x y z
N LYS A 1 14.72 24.15 -22.10
CA LYS A 1 15.33 24.34 -20.76
C LYS A 1 14.28 24.95 -19.82
N VAL A 2 13.87 24.28 -18.75
CA VAL A 2 12.99 24.90 -17.73
C VAL A 2 13.85 25.90 -16.95
N ARG A 3 13.53 27.20 -17.01
CA ARG A 3 14.23 28.24 -16.23
C ARG A 3 14.02 27.97 -14.74
N LYS A 4 15.11 28.02 -13.95
CA LYS A 4 15.01 28.01 -12.47
C LYS A 4 14.29 29.31 -12.04
N LEU A 5 13.12 29.17 -11.42
CA LEU A 5 12.36 30.30 -10.87
C LEU A 5 13.05 30.79 -9.58
N SER A 6 13.14 32.11 -9.41
CA SER A 6 13.72 32.75 -8.22
C SER A 6 12.86 32.51 -6.97
N GLY A 7 13.48 32.64 -5.79
CA GLY A 7 12.95 32.15 -4.51
C GLY A 7 11.52 32.59 -4.19
N LYS A 8 11.19 33.88 -4.36
CA LYS A 8 9.86 34.43 -4.04
C LYS A 8 8.76 33.85 -4.95
N VAL A 9 8.97 33.89 -6.27
CA VAL A 9 8.02 33.35 -7.26
C VAL A 9 7.85 31.85 -7.07
N ARG A 10 8.93 31.13 -6.78
CA ARG A 10 8.87 29.69 -6.49
C ARG A 10 8.06 29.41 -5.22
N ALA A 11 8.24 30.18 -4.15
CA ALA A 11 7.51 30.00 -2.90
C ALA A 11 6.01 30.26 -3.08
N GLU A 12 5.64 31.32 -3.78
CA GLU A 12 4.23 31.65 -4.10
C GLU A 12 3.57 30.54 -4.92
N LEU A 13 4.25 30.02 -5.94
CA LEU A 13 3.74 28.90 -6.74
C LEU A 13 3.59 27.63 -5.90
N LEU A 14 4.58 27.31 -5.06
CA LEU A 14 4.50 26.15 -4.16
C LEU A 14 3.35 26.30 -3.16
N ALA A 15 3.14 27.49 -2.58
CA ALA A 15 2.01 27.76 -1.69
C ALA A 15 0.67 27.56 -2.43
N LYS A 16 0.53 28.13 -3.63
CA LYS A 16 -0.68 28.02 -4.46
C LYS A 16 -1.02 26.57 -4.83
N TYR A 17 -0.03 25.78 -5.24
CA TYR A 17 -0.28 24.40 -5.72
C TYR A 17 -0.25 23.34 -4.62
N SER A 18 0.51 23.53 -3.54
CA SER A 18 0.63 22.54 -2.46
C SER A 18 -0.71 22.24 -1.78
N GLY A 19 -1.54 23.27 -1.55
CA GLY A 19 -2.87 23.08 -0.97
C GLY A 19 -3.84 22.33 -1.91
N ARG A 20 -3.70 22.51 -3.22
CA ARG A 20 -4.50 21.77 -4.22
C ARG A 20 -4.05 20.32 -4.31
N GLU A 21 -2.74 20.08 -4.35
CA GLU A 21 -2.16 18.74 -4.35
C GLU A 21 -2.57 17.97 -3.09
N ARG A 22 -2.44 18.58 -1.92
CA ARG A 22 -2.85 17.99 -0.63
C ARG A 22 -4.30 17.55 -0.65
N ARG A 23 -5.22 18.41 -1.09
CA ARG A 23 -6.66 18.08 -1.16
C ARG A 23 -6.95 16.92 -2.10
N ARG A 24 -6.28 16.86 -3.27
CA ARG A 24 -6.43 15.74 -4.21
C ARG A 24 -5.91 14.43 -3.63
N ILE A 25 -4.75 14.47 -3.00
CA ILE A 25 -4.18 13.30 -2.32
C ILE A 25 -5.14 12.83 -1.23
N ASP A 26 -5.63 13.73 -0.38
CA ASP A 26 -6.54 13.40 0.72
C ASP A 26 -7.83 12.75 0.22
N ASP A 27 -8.43 13.30 -0.82
CA ASP A 27 -9.64 12.75 -1.44
C ASP A 27 -9.39 11.34 -2.02
N ILE A 28 -8.28 11.11 -2.72
CA ILE A 28 -7.90 9.77 -3.21
C ILE A 28 -7.74 8.80 -2.02
N LEU A 29 -7.06 9.22 -0.96
CA LEU A 29 -6.85 8.39 0.22
C LEU A 29 -8.15 8.09 0.96
N HIS A 30 -9.06 9.06 1.07
CA HIS A 30 -10.37 8.85 1.67
C HIS A 30 -11.19 7.87 0.82
N ARG A 31 -11.18 7.97 -0.50
CA ARG A 31 -11.88 7.02 -1.36
C ARG A 31 -11.31 5.61 -1.24
N ALA A 32 -9.99 5.46 -1.32
CA ALA A 32 -9.32 4.17 -1.18
C ALA A 32 -9.59 3.52 0.19
N SER A 33 -9.45 4.27 1.28
CA SER A 33 -9.71 3.77 2.64
C SER A 33 -11.18 3.38 2.87
N LYS A 34 -12.13 4.09 2.24
CA LYS A 34 -13.56 3.72 2.31
C LYS A 34 -13.80 2.36 1.65
N ILE A 35 -13.21 2.14 0.48
CA ILE A 35 -13.32 0.86 -0.24
C ILE A 35 -12.74 -0.27 0.62
N ILE A 36 -11.54 -0.09 1.19
CA ILE A 36 -10.91 -1.09 2.05
C ILE A 36 -11.77 -1.40 3.28
N ALA A 37 -12.27 -0.38 3.97
CA ALA A 37 -13.13 -0.56 5.13
C ALA A 37 -14.45 -1.27 4.78
N SER A 38 -15.03 -0.99 3.60
CA SER A 38 -16.23 -1.70 3.14
C SER A 38 -15.99 -3.18 2.86
N ILE A 39 -14.81 -3.54 2.33
CA ILE A 39 -14.42 -4.95 2.12
C ILE A 39 -14.24 -5.65 3.47
N VAL A 40 -13.53 -5.00 4.40
CA VAL A 40 -13.33 -5.49 5.77
C VAL A 40 -14.67 -5.79 6.46
N ALA A 41 -15.62 -4.87 6.36
CA ALA A 41 -16.94 -5.02 6.96
C ALA A 41 -17.76 -6.12 6.27
N LYS A 42 -17.73 -6.19 4.93
CA LYS A 42 -18.48 -7.19 4.15
C LYS A 42 -17.99 -8.61 4.41
N GLU A 43 -16.69 -8.80 4.44
CA GLU A 43 -16.08 -10.13 4.59
C GLU A 43 -15.89 -10.52 6.07
N ASN A 44 -16.17 -9.59 7.01
CA ASN A 44 -15.98 -9.78 8.45
C ASN A 44 -14.53 -10.15 8.83
N ILE A 45 -13.55 -9.50 8.20
CA ILE A 45 -12.11 -9.80 8.36
C ILE A 45 -11.41 -8.70 9.14
N LYS A 46 -10.52 -9.06 10.07
CA LYS A 46 -9.68 -8.08 10.78
C LYS A 46 -8.55 -7.54 9.87
N PRO A 47 -8.45 -6.23 9.64
CA PRO A 47 -7.38 -5.67 8.83
C PRO A 47 -6.04 -5.72 9.56
N ALA A 48 -5.03 -6.31 8.92
CA ALA A 48 -3.63 -6.27 9.35
C ALA A 48 -2.86 -5.25 8.50
N ILE A 49 -2.24 -4.26 9.16
CA ILE A 49 -1.52 -3.17 8.51
C ILE A 49 -0.05 -3.25 8.91
N GLU A 50 0.83 -3.31 7.92
CA GLU A 50 2.27 -3.29 8.19
C GLU A 50 2.75 -1.92 8.68
N SER A 51 3.58 -1.94 9.71
CA SER A 51 4.27 -0.78 10.25
C SER A 51 5.44 -0.41 9.34
N LEU A 52 5.20 0.48 8.37
CA LEU A 52 6.22 1.03 7.45
C LEU A 52 7.12 2.10 8.10
N THR A 53 7.27 2.08 9.42
CA THR A 53 8.19 2.95 10.16
C THR A 53 9.60 2.71 9.62
N ASN A 54 10.31 3.78 9.26
CA ASN A 54 11.69 3.76 8.75
C ASN A 54 11.88 3.28 7.29
N LEU A 55 10.80 3.08 6.50
CA LEU A 55 10.91 2.77 5.07
C LEU A 55 11.69 3.86 4.29
N ARG A 56 11.56 5.12 4.73
CA ARG A 56 12.17 6.28 4.06
C ARG A 56 13.66 6.45 4.37
N GLU A 57 14.13 5.91 5.49
CA GLU A 57 15.50 6.07 5.98
C GLU A 57 16.40 4.91 5.54
N ASN A 58 15.82 3.71 5.44
CA ASN A 58 16.55 2.47 5.16
C ASN A 58 16.72 2.13 3.68
N ILE A 59 16.28 3.01 2.77
CA ILE A 59 16.19 2.69 1.34
C ILE A 59 16.90 3.75 0.50
N GLN A 60 18.02 3.37 -0.12
CA GLN A 60 18.68 4.16 -1.17
C GLN A 60 18.33 3.60 -2.56
N TYR A 61 17.23 4.08 -3.15
CA TYR A 61 16.94 3.81 -4.57
C TYR A 61 17.38 4.97 -5.48
N SER A 62 17.14 4.82 -6.78
CA SER A 62 17.33 5.89 -7.76
C SER A 62 16.51 7.14 -7.43
N LYS A 63 16.98 8.32 -7.86
CA LYS A 63 16.28 9.62 -7.67
C LYS A 63 14.80 9.56 -8.07
N LYS A 64 14.47 8.84 -9.15
CA LYS A 64 13.10 8.67 -9.65
C LYS A 64 12.23 7.87 -8.67
N MET A 65 12.76 6.79 -8.09
CA MET A 65 12.05 5.97 -7.13
C MET A 65 11.87 6.69 -5.80
N ASN A 66 12.91 7.37 -5.32
CA ASN A 66 12.84 8.14 -4.07
C ASN A 66 11.74 9.22 -4.17
N ARG A 67 11.66 9.94 -5.30
CA ARG A 67 10.57 10.91 -5.51
C ARG A 67 9.18 10.28 -5.37
N ARG A 68 8.96 9.08 -5.93
CA ARG A 68 7.68 8.34 -5.81
C ARG A 68 7.40 7.95 -4.35
N LEU A 69 8.37 7.34 -3.68
CA LEU A 69 8.23 6.92 -2.28
C LEU A 69 7.95 8.09 -1.34
N HIS A 70 8.65 9.21 -1.52
CA HIS A 70 8.45 10.40 -0.69
C HIS A 70 7.14 11.13 -0.99
N SER A 71 6.59 11.00 -2.21
CA SER A 71 5.29 11.58 -2.58
C SER A 71 4.09 10.87 -1.94
N MET A 72 4.23 9.61 -1.50
CA MET A 72 3.13 8.85 -0.92
C MET A 72 3.04 8.99 0.62
N PRO A 73 1.91 9.45 1.18
CA PRO A 73 1.75 9.64 2.63
C PRO A 73 1.31 8.37 3.36
N PHE A 74 2.24 7.42 3.56
CA PHE A 74 1.98 6.11 4.19
C PHE A 74 1.24 6.18 5.53
N ARG A 75 1.69 7.05 6.44
CA ARG A 75 1.06 7.18 7.76
C ARG A 75 -0.38 7.68 7.68
N LYS A 76 -0.69 8.50 6.69
CA LYS A 76 -2.02 9.07 6.50
C LYS A 76 -3.01 8.01 6.00
N ILE A 77 -2.61 7.18 5.04
CA ILE A 77 -3.46 6.09 4.57
C ILE A 77 -3.68 5.02 5.64
N GLN A 78 -2.65 4.69 6.44
CA GLN A 78 -2.78 3.76 7.57
C GLN A 78 -3.79 4.29 8.60
N PHE A 79 -3.68 5.57 8.95
CA PHE A 79 -4.66 6.22 9.84
C PHE A 79 -6.07 6.17 9.26
N TYR A 80 -6.23 6.48 7.96
CA TYR A 80 -7.53 6.47 7.30
C TYR A 80 -8.19 5.10 7.22
N ILE A 81 -7.43 4.05 6.93
CA ILE A 81 -7.93 2.68 6.98
C ILE A 81 -8.31 2.33 8.42
N SER A 82 -7.48 2.72 9.39
CA SER A 82 -7.67 2.35 10.78
C SER A 82 -8.95 2.93 11.37
N TYR A 83 -9.15 4.25 11.26
CA TYR A 83 -10.33 4.87 11.86
C TYR A 83 -11.62 4.39 11.18
N LYS A 84 -11.61 4.19 9.85
CA LYS A 84 -12.80 3.71 9.13
C LYS A 84 -13.12 2.26 9.44
N ALA A 85 -12.11 1.40 9.62
CA ALA A 85 -12.35 0.03 10.08
C ALA A 85 -12.97 0.03 11.48
N MET A 86 -12.51 0.94 12.37
CA MET A 86 -13.08 1.10 13.70
C MET A 86 -14.52 1.59 13.69
N GLU A 87 -14.93 2.44 12.73
CA GLU A 87 -16.34 2.83 12.54
C GLU A 87 -17.24 1.62 12.25
N TYR A 88 -16.70 0.57 11.65
CA TYR A 88 -17.39 -0.72 11.43
C TYR A 88 -17.17 -1.73 12.57
N GLY A 89 -16.52 -1.34 13.68
CA GLY A 89 -16.25 -2.22 14.82
C GLY A 89 -14.99 -3.10 14.69
N PHE A 90 -14.21 -2.97 13.61
CA PHE A 90 -12.99 -3.75 13.41
C PHE A 90 -11.76 -2.99 13.91
N LYS A 91 -11.06 -3.53 14.92
CA LYS A 91 -9.80 -2.97 15.40
C LYS A 91 -8.63 -3.49 14.54
N PRO A 92 -7.94 -2.63 13.77
CA PRO A 92 -6.79 -3.04 12.96
C PRO A 92 -5.63 -3.51 13.83
N GLU A 93 -4.87 -4.46 13.30
CA GLU A 93 -3.62 -4.91 13.91
C GLU A 93 -2.42 -4.30 13.18
N ILE A 94 -1.52 -3.67 13.94
CA ILE A 94 -0.27 -3.14 13.38
C ILE A 94 0.80 -4.22 13.49
N VAL A 95 1.19 -4.77 12.35
CA VAL A 95 2.20 -5.83 12.28
C VAL A 95 3.56 -5.20 12.02
N LYS A 96 4.60 -5.58 12.76
CA LYS A 96 5.97 -5.12 12.47
C LYS A 96 6.36 -5.58 11.07
N ALA A 97 6.93 -4.67 10.27
CA ALA A 97 7.51 -5.00 8.97
C ALA A 97 8.79 -5.85 9.17
N LYS A 98 8.65 -7.10 9.62
CA LYS A 98 9.74 -8.07 9.71
C LYS A 98 10.02 -8.56 8.29
N ASN A 99 10.98 -7.92 7.62
CA ASN A 99 11.52 -8.41 6.34
C ASN A 99 10.48 -8.64 5.22
N THR A 100 9.36 -7.91 5.14
CA THR A 100 8.42 -7.97 3.99
C THR A 100 8.99 -7.33 2.72
N SER A 101 10.10 -6.60 2.82
CA SER A 101 11.01 -6.32 1.70
C SER A 101 11.59 -7.61 1.08
N LYS A 102 11.41 -8.77 1.72
CA LYS A 102 11.43 -10.11 1.12
C LYS A 102 9.99 -10.60 0.85
N SER A 103 9.26 -9.94 -0.03
CA SER A 103 8.11 -10.51 -0.78
C SER A 103 8.51 -11.69 -1.68
N LYS A 104 9.61 -12.35 -1.33
CA LYS A 104 10.15 -13.54 -1.93
C LYS A 104 9.44 -14.78 -1.40
N THR A 105 8.99 -14.76 -0.15
CA THR A 105 8.37 -15.92 0.48
C THR A 105 6.98 -16.18 -0.11
N CYS A 106 6.78 -17.37 -0.69
CA CYS A 106 5.47 -17.79 -1.17
C CYS A 106 4.52 -18.03 0.02
N PRO A 107 3.30 -17.45 0.04
CA PRO A 107 2.34 -17.69 1.12
C PRO A 107 1.83 -19.14 1.15
N THR A 108 2.00 -19.90 0.07
CA THR A 108 1.56 -21.29 -0.04
C THR A 108 2.63 -22.27 0.40
N CYS A 109 3.88 -22.15 -0.10
CA CYS A 109 4.94 -23.13 0.15
C CYS A 109 6.09 -22.63 1.03
N GLY A 110 6.13 -21.34 1.39
CA GLY A 110 7.18 -20.78 2.26
C GLY A 110 8.55 -20.56 1.58
N GLU A 111 8.72 -20.91 0.30
CA GLU A 111 10.00 -20.73 -0.39
C GLU A 111 10.27 -19.29 -0.84
N LEU A 112 11.56 -18.92 -0.84
CA LEU A 112 12.07 -17.64 -1.33
C LEU A 112 12.20 -17.64 -2.86
N ASN A 113 11.36 -16.85 -3.52
CA ASN A 113 11.32 -16.62 -4.95
C ASN A 113 11.73 -15.18 -5.28
N LYS A 114 12.35 -14.93 -6.44
CA LYS A 114 12.64 -13.56 -6.88
C LYS A 114 11.42 -13.03 -7.66
N PRO A 115 10.71 -11.98 -7.18
CA PRO A 115 9.60 -11.42 -7.95
C PRO A 115 10.09 -10.84 -9.28
N ASN A 116 9.32 -11.04 -10.35
CA ASN A 116 9.62 -10.48 -11.67
C ASN A 116 8.69 -9.29 -11.95
N GLY A 117 9.11 -8.11 -11.52
CA GLY A 117 8.27 -6.91 -11.59
C GLY A 117 7.04 -7.02 -10.69
N HIS A 118 5.85 -6.86 -11.27
CA HIS A 118 4.57 -6.88 -10.54
C HIS A 118 4.00 -8.29 -10.32
N PHE A 119 4.50 -9.29 -11.05
CA PHE A 119 4.02 -10.66 -10.94
C PHE A 119 4.94 -11.48 -10.03
N PHE A 120 4.33 -12.15 -9.05
CA PHE A 120 4.99 -13.14 -8.22
C PHE A 120 4.70 -14.53 -8.79
N LYS A 121 5.75 -15.26 -9.18
CA LYS A 121 5.66 -16.66 -9.61
C LYS A 121 6.48 -17.51 -8.66
N CYS A 122 5.84 -18.47 -7.99
CA CYS A 122 6.53 -19.45 -7.18
C CYS A 122 7.11 -20.55 -8.10
N LYS A 123 8.37 -20.92 -7.88
CA LYS A 123 9.06 -21.98 -8.63
C LYS A 123 8.61 -23.38 -8.23
N ASN A 124 8.21 -23.56 -6.96
CA ASN A 124 7.83 -24.85 -6.38
C ASN A 124 6.31 -25.02 -6.25
N VAL A 125 5.53 -24.56 -7.24
CA VAL A 125 4.11 -24.92 -7.31
C VAL A 125 4.01 -26.32 -7.91
N ALA A 126 4.39 -27.32 -7.13
CA ALA A 126 4.05 -28.71 -7.35
C ALA A 126 3.10 -29.16 -6.22
N SER A 127 1.89 -28.58 -6.15
CA SER A 127 0.68 -29.25 -5.65
C SER A 127 -0.55 -28.34 -5.61
N LYS A 128 -1.62 -28.86 -6.24
CA LYS A 128 -3.04 -28.49 -6.16
C LYS A 128 -3.50 -27.17 -6.82
N LEU A 129 -3.56 -27.21 -8.15
CA LEU A 129 -4.86 -27.04 -8.79
C LEU A 129 -5.62 -28.37 -8.59
N ILE A 130 -6.53 -28.42 -7.62
CA ILE A 130 -7.66 -29.36 -7.71
C ILE A 130 -8.87 -28.47 -7.87
N GLY A 131 -9.42 -28.47 -9.08
CA GLY A 131 -10.75 -27.94 -9.31
C GLY A 131 -11.73 -28.70 -8.43
N THR A 132 -12.44 -27.98 -7.57
CA THR A 132 -13.73 -28.47 -7.08
C THR A 132 -14.77 -28.02 -8.07
N GLN A 133 -14.99 -28.92 -9.02
CA GLN A 133 -16.22 -29.12 -9.78
C GLN A 133 -17.45 -28.84 -8.90
N TRP A 134 -18.25 -27.85 -9.30
CA TRP A 134 -19.65 -27.77 -8.89
C TRP A 134 -20.39 -28.92 -9.57
N GLN A 135 -20.44 -30.07 -8.91
CA GLN A 135 -21.45 -31.09 -9.16
C GLN A 135 -21.77 -31.78 -7.85
N LEU A 136 -22.90 -31.42 -7.25
CA LEU A 136 -23.86 -32.41 -6.77
C LEU A 136 -25.25 -31.77 -6.94
N GLY A 137 -25.98 -32.29 -7.92
CA GLY A 137 -27.43 -32.23 -7.88
C GLY A 137 -27.91 -33.24 -6.85
N ILE A 138 -28.73 -32.75 -5.93
CA ILE A 138 -30.00 -33.36 -5.54
C ILE A 138 -31.03 -32.24 -5.68
#